data_AF-A0A5K1HMY0-F1
#
_entry.id   AF-A0A5K1HMY0-F1
#
_cell.length_a   1.000
_cell.length_b   1.000
_cell.length_c   1.000
_cell.angle_alpha   90.00
_cell.angle_beta   90.00
_cell.angle_gamma   90.00
#
_symmetry.space_group_name_H-M   'P 1'
#
loop_
_entity.id
_entity.type
_entity.pdbx_description
1 polymer ?
#
loop_
_entity_poly.entity_id
_entity_poly.type
_entity_poly.pdbx_seq_one_letter_code
_entity_poly.pdbx_strand_id
1 'polypeptide(L)'
;MAENSLRTLCLGYKRLTAHDDLEAKDSKGVFECEKEGIILVAIIGVRDIPRKEVPEAIRQCHKAGITVRMVTGDNIITAKAIAKDIGITQEGKDYIALEGPDFSKLVGGVVCKKCRTA
;
A
#
# COMPACT_ATOMS: atom_id res chain seq x y z
N MET A 1 13.12 3.31 -1.93
CA MET A 1 11.73 3.63 -2.36
C MET A 1 10.71 2.96 -1.44
N ALA A 2 10.71 1.63 -1.32
CA ALA A 2 9.77 0.89 -0.47
C ALA A 2 9.87 1.22 1.03
N GLU A 3 11.09 1.43 1.56
CA GLU A 3 11.32 1.82 2.96
C GLU A 3 10.71 3.18 3.32
N ASN A 4 10.48 4.05 2.32
CA ASN A 4 9.80 5.33 2.49
C ASN A 4 8.30 5.23 2.17
N SER A 5 7.73 4.03 2.09
CA SER A 5 6.29 3.83 1.85
C SER A 5 5.80 4.44 0.54
N LEU A 6 6.66 4.48 -0.48
CA LEU A 6 6.32 5.02 -1.79
C LEU A 6 5.81 3.90 -2.70
N ARG A 7 4.62 4.06 -3.24
CA ARG A 7 4.14 3.26 -4.37
C ARG A 7 5.01 3.58 -5.57
N THR A 8 5.76 2.58 -6.04
CA THR A 8 6.70 2.77 -7.13
C THR A 8 6.01 2.55 -8.47
N LEU A 9 6.13 3.53 -9.37
CA LEU A 9 5.66 3.49 -10.74
C LEU A 9 6.86 3.56 -11.68
N CYS A 10 6.83 2.76 -12.74
CA CYS A 10 7.81 2.83 -13.82
C CYS A 10 7.18 3.59 -14.99
N LEU A 11 7.90 4.59 -15.52
CA LEU A 11 7.51 5.31 -16.72
C LEU A 11 8.51 4.99 -17.83
N GLY A 12 8.00 4.46 -18.94
CA GLY A 12 8.77 4.22 -20.15
C GLY A 12 7.91 4.47 -21.38
N TYR A 13 8.57 4.62 -22.53
CA TYR A 13 7.87 4.72 -23.82
C TYR A 13 8.62 3.95 -24.89
N LYS A 14 7.91 3.62 -25.98
CA LYS A 14 8.50 3.13 -27.22
C LYS A 14 7.99 4.01 -28.36
N ARG A 15 8.86 4.35 -29.30
CA ARG A 15 8.45 5.00 -30.55
C ARG A 15 8.08 3.91 -31.53
N LEU A 16 6.82 3.90 -31.95
CA LEU A 16 6.32 2.97 -32.95
C LEU A 16 6.75 3.39 -34.36
N THR A 17 6.99 2.40 -35.20
CA THR A 17 7.38 2.51 -36.60
C THR A 17 6.40 1.73 -37.48
N ALA A 18 6.49 1.90 -38.80
CA ALA A 18 5.65 1.15 -39.74
C ALA A 18 5.93 -0.37 -39.76
N HIS A 19 7.02 -0.82 -39.12
CA HIS A 19 7.36 -2.24 -39.01
C HIS A 19 6.83 -2.88 -37.72
N ASP A 20 6.31 -2.09 -36.77
CA ASP A 20 5.75 -2.63 -35.55
C ASP A 20 4.35 -3.21 -35.82
N ASP A 21 4.10 -4.42 -35.31
CA ASP A 21 2.80 -5.06 -35.35
C ASP A 21 1.87 -4.43 -34.31
N LEU A 22 0.79 -3.81 -34.81
CA LEU A 22 -0.23 -3.12 -34.02
C LEU A 22 -1.57 -3.88 -33.98
N GLU A 23 -1.62 -5.13 -34.46
CA GLU A 23 -2.83 -5.95 -34.51
C GLU A 23 -2.69 -7.24 -33.71
N ALA A 24 -1.51 -7.87 -33.74
CA ALA A 24 -1.26 -9.09 -33.00
C ALA A 24 -1.21 -8.85 -31.48
N LYS A 25 -2.12 -9.52 -30.78
CA LYS A 25 -2.22 -9.54 -29.32
C LYS A 25 -2.06 -10.95 -28.78
N ASP A 26 -1.48 -11.07 -27.60
CA ASP A 26 -1.47 -12.33 -26.85
C ASP A 26 -2.82 -12.61 -26.16
N SER A 27 -2.89 -13.73 -25.44
CA SER A 27 -4.09 -14.16 -24.71
C SER A 27 -4.49 -13.22 -23.56
N LYS A 28 -3.62 -12.29 -23.16
CA LYS A 28 -3.87 -11.25 -22.15
C LYS A 28 -4.18 -9.90 -22.79
N GLY A 29 -4.21 -9.81 -24.12
CA GLY A 29 -4.51 -8.60 -24.87
C GLY A 29 -3.32 -7.64 -25.04
N VAL A 30 -2.10 -8.09 -24.76
CA VAL A 30 -0.87 -7.29 -24.89
C VAL A 30 -0.34 -7.40 -26.32
N PHE A 31 0.00 -6.26 -26.94
CA PHE A 31 0.58 -6.24 -28.29
C PHE A 31 2.04 -6.71 -28.29
N GLU A 32 2.49 -7.36 -29.34
CA GLU A 32 3.90 -7.78 -29.44
C GLU A 32 4.88 -6.60 -29.33
N CYS A 33 4.53 -5.45 -29.91
CA CYS A 33 5.34 -4.24 -29.84
C CYS A 33 5.49 -3.67 -28.41
N GLU A 34 4.62 -4.03 -27.46
CA GLU A 34 4.67 -3.60 -26.06
C GLU A 34 5.62 -4.44 -25.19
N LYS A 35 6.09 -5.60 -25.69
CA LYS A 35 6.87 -6.55 -24.88
C LYS A 35 8.35 -6.19 -24.77
N GLU A 36 8.88 -5.44 -25.74
CA GLU A 36 10.31 -5.16 -25.84
C GLU A 36 10.61 -3.77 -26.43
N GLY A 37 11.83 -3.27 -26.18
CA GLY A 37 12.28 -1.99 -26.73
C GLY A 37 11.67 -0.76 -26.06
N ILE A 38 11.09 -0.91 -24.87
CA ILE A 38 10.64 0.22 -24.06
C ILE A 38 11.88 0.94 -23.49
N ILE A 39 11.97 2.24 -23.75
CA ILE A 39 12.98 3.12 -23.17
C ILE A 39 12.48 3.55 -21.80
N LEU A 40 13.21 3.19 -20.74
CA LEU A 40 12.96 3.65 -19.39
C LEU A 40 13.23 5.16 -19.30
N VAL A 41 12.23 5.92 -18.85
CA VAL A 41 12.36 7.36 -18.62
C VAL A 41 12.61 7.65 -17.16
N ALA A 42 11.79 7.08 -16.27
CA ALA A 42 11.85 7.37 -14.84
C ALA A 42 11.26 6.26 -13.98
N ILE A 43 11.69 6.23 -12.72
CA ILE A 43 11.03 5.51 -11.63
C ILE A 43 10.48 6.55 -10.67
N ILE A 44 9.17 6.57 -10.48
CA ILE A 44 8.46 7.57 -9.68
C ILE A 44 7.98 6.91 -8.39
N GLY A 45 8.21 7.56 -7.25
CA GLY A 45 7.65 7.16 -5.97
C GLY A 45 6.45 8.05 -5.63
N VAL A 46 5.27 7.47 -5.48
CA VAL A 46 4.06 8.17 -5.05
C VAL A 46 3.76 7.82 -3.60
N ARG A 47 3.60 8.82 -2.75
CA ARG A 47 3.19 8.64 -1.35
C ARG A 47 1.76 9.10 -1.18
N ASP A 48 0.99 8.35 -0.39
CA ASP A 48 -0.24 8.89 0.18
C ASP A 48 0.13 9.72 1.42
N ILE A 49 0.00 11.04 1.31
CA ILE A 49 0.37 11.95 2.40
C ILE A 49 -0.84 12.03 3.34
N PRO A 50 -0.69 11.69 4.63
CA PRO A 50 -1.78 11.84 5.59
C PRO A 50 -2.31 13.27 5.63
N ARG A 51 -3.61 13.42 5.86
CA ARG A 51 -4.22 14.76 5.98
C ARG A 51 -3.56 15.55 7.11
N LYS A 52 -3.35 16.85 6.90
CA LYS A 52 -2.54 17.72 7.77
C LYS A 52 -3.08 17.80 9.20
N GLU A 53 -4.39 17.63 9.36
CA GLU A 53 -5.11 17.67 10.63
C GLU A 53 -4.95 16.39 11.48
N VAL A 54 -4.54 15.27 10.87
CA VAL A 54 -4.53 13.95 11.52
C VAL A 54 -3.58 13.86 12.73
N PRO A 55 -2.32 14.35 12.65
CA PRO A 55 -1.40 14.27 13.79
C PRO A 55 -1.93 15.00 15.04
N GLU A 56 -2.55 16.17 14.84
CA GLU A 56 -3.12 16.95 15.95
C GLU A 56 -4.33 16.26 16.57
N ALA A 57 -5.21 15.66 15.76
CA ALA A 57 -6.34 14.87 16.25
C ALA A 57 -5.88 13.68 17.10
N ILE A 58 -4.87 12.93 16.63
CA ILE A 58 -4.30 11.79 17.37
C ILE A 58 -3.70 12.25 18.71
N ARG A 59 -2.99 13.38 18.72
CA ARG A 59 -2.43 13.96 19.94
C ARG A 59 -3.53 14.32 20.96
N GLN A 60 -4.66 14.86 20.51
CA GLN A 60 -5.79 15.15 21.38
C GLN A 60 -6.42 13.87 21.94
N CYS A 61 -6.58 12.82 21.12
CA CYS A 61 -7.04 11.51 21.59
C CYS A 61 -6.12 10.95 22.69
N HIS A 62 -4.80 10.98 22.48
CA HIS A 62 -3.84 10.50 23.47
C HIS A 62 -3.88 11.31 24.77
N LYS A 63 -4.04 12.65 24.70
CA LYS A 63 -4.22 13.50 25.88
C LYS A 63 -5.49 13.19 26.67
N ALA A 64 -6.54 12.76 25.98
CA ALA A 64 -7.79 12.32 26.59
C ALA A 64 -7.73 10.87 27.13
N GLY A 65 -6.60 10.17 27.00
CA GLY A 65 -6.46 8.77 27.40
C GLY A 65 -7.12 7.77 26.43
N ILE A 66 -7.40 8.19 25.19
CA ILE A 66 -8.01 7.35 24.16
C ILE A 66 -6.91 6.63 23.37
N THR A 67 -7.03 5.31 23.25
CA THR A 67 -6.13 4.49 22.43
C THR A 67 -6.52 4.53 20.96
N VAL A 68 -5.64 5.05 20.11
CA VAL A 68 -5.83 5.06 18.66
C VAL A 68 -5.24 3.79 18.04
N ARG A 69 -5.95 3.17 17.09
CA ARG A 69 -5.50 1.98 16.35
C ARG A 69 -5.67 2.20 14.85
N MET A 70 -4.69 1.78 14.06
CA MET A 70 -4.76 1.78 12.60
C MET A 70 -5.34 0.45 12.10
N VAL A 71 -6.29 0.52 11.18
CA VAL A 71 -6.76 -0.62 10.38
C VAL A 71 -6.64 -0.22 8.91
N THR A 72 -5.83 -0.94 8.15
CA THR A 72 -5.57 -0.63 6.74
C THR A 72 -5.37 -1.90 5.94
N GLY A 73 -5.68 -1.85 4.64
CA GLY A 73 -5.37 -2.91 3.68
C GLY A 73 -4.00 -2.73 3.00
N ASP A 74 -3.22 -1.74 3.42
CA ASP A 74 -1.89 -1.47 2.89
C ASP A 74 -0.83 -2.45 3.44
N ASN A 75 0.34 -2.50 2.80
CA ASN A 75 1.46 -3.31 3.25
C ASN A 75 1.92 -2.91 4.67
N ILE A 76 2.29 -3.90 5.49
CA ILE A 76 2.66 -3.69 6.89
C ILE A 76 3.85 -2.73 7.08
N ILE A 77 4.80 -2.68 6.14
CA ILE A 77 5.95 -1.78 6.20
C ILE A 77 5.46 -0.33 6.04
N THR A 78 4.57 -0.08 5.07
CA THR A 78 3.94 1.23 4.86
C THR A 78 3.09 1.64 6.04
N ALA A 79 2.24 0.74 6.54
CA ALA A 79 1.37 1.02 7.68
C ALA A 79 2.17 1.43 8.94
N LYS A 80 3.28 0.73 9.24
CA LYS A 80 4.17 1.06 10.35
C LYS A 80 4.79 2.46 10.21
N ALA A 81 5.29 2.78 9.03
CA ALA A 81 5.89 4.09 8.76
C ALA A 81 4.86 5.21 8.90
N ILE A 82 3.67 5.06 8.30
CA ILE A 82 2.59 6.05 8.41
C ILE A 82 2.15 6.19 9.87
N ALA A 83 1.96 5.08 10.59
CA ALA A 83 1.55 5.09 12.00
C ALA A 83 2.54 5.85 12.89
N LYS A 84 3.83 5.76 12.59
CA LYS A 84 4.89 6.54 13.25
C LYS A 84 4.81 8.02 12.87
N ASP A 85 4.72 8.31 11.57
CA ASP A 85 4.71 9.68 11.03
C ASP A 85 3.55 10.52 11.59
N ILE A 86 2.37 9.93 11.77
CA ILE A 86 1.18 10.62 12.32
C ILE A 86 1.02 10.45 13.84
N GLY A 87 1.93 9.75 14.49
CA GLY A 87 1.99 9.64 15.95
C GLY A 87 0.99 8.67 16.59
N ILE A 88 0.48 7.67 15.86
CA ILE A 88 -0.25 6.54 16.47
C ILE A 88 0.71 5.72 17.35
N THR A 89 1.89 5.41 16.83
CA THR A 89 2.98 4.80 17.59
C THR A 89 3.95 5.89 18.02
N GLN A 90 4.54 5.75 19.21
CA GLN A 90 5.50 6.71 19.75
C GLN A 90 6.88 6.09 19.76
N GLU A 91 7.92 6.88 19.44
CA GLU A 91 9.31 6.41 19.54
C GLU A 91 9.63 5.96 20.98
N GLY A 92 10.32 4.83 21.09
CA GLY A 92 10.71 4.24 22.37
C GLY A 92 9.60 3.52 23.12
N LYS A 93 8.37 3.42 22.57
CA LYS A 93 7.31 2.58 23.12
C LYS A 93 7.13 1.32 22.28
N ASP A 94 6.94 0.21 22.97
CA ASP A 94 6.57 -1.04 22.34
C ASP A 94 5.19 -0.93 21.68
N TYR A 95 5.07 -1.46 20.46
CA TYR A 95 3.81 -1.56 19.75
C TYR A 95 3.76 -2.87 18.97
N ILE A 96 2.54 -3.29 18.66
CA ILE A 96 2.27 -4.51 17.88
C ILE A 96 1.66 -4.07 16.55
N ALA A 97 2.14 -4.67 15.46
CA ALA A 97 1.54 -4.59 14.14
C ALA A 97 1.39 -6.00 13.59
N LEU A 98 0.18 -6.35 13.16
CA LEU A 98 -0.18 -7.70 12.71
C LEU A 98 -0.70 -7.60 11.28
N GLU A 99 -0.29 -8.54 10.43
CA GLU A 99 -0.96 -8.75 9.15
C GLU A 99 -2.32 -9.44 9.36
N GLY A 100 -3.21 -9.31 8.38
CA GLY A 100 -4.57 -9.90 8.44
C GLY A 100 -4.58 -11.38 8.82
N PRO A 101 -3.76 -12.25 8.20
CA PRO A 101 -3.69 -13.67 8.57
C PRO A 101 -3.29 -13.92 10.03
N ASP A 102 -2.34 -13.16 10.56
CA ASP A 102 -1.87 -13.32 11.95
C ASP A 102 -2.90 -12.82 12.95
N PHE A 103 -3.53 -11.67 12.66
CA PHE A 103 -4.65 -11.18 13.45
C PHE A 103 -5.80 -12.18 13.44
N SER A 104 -6.15 -12.74 12.28
CA SER A 104 -7.21 -13.75 12.14
C SER A 104 -6.91 -15.00 12.97
N LYS A 105 -5.68 -15.51 12.93
CA LYS A 105 -5.26 -16.64 13.78
C LYS A 105 -5.36 -16.30 15.27
N LEU A 106 -4.97 -15.09 15.66
CA LEU A 106 -5.00 -14.63 17.05
C LEU A 106 -6.43 -14.52 17.59
N VAL A 107 -7.38 -14.04 16.78
CA VAL A 107 -8.77 -13.81 17.20
C VAL A 107 -9.73 -14.97 16.90
N GLY A 108 -9.25 -16.02 16.22
CA GLY A 108 -10.06 -17.18 15.84
C GLY A 108 -10.89 -17.01 14.56
N GLY A 109 -10.56 -16.01 13.73
CA GLY A 109 -11.23 -15.73 12.46
C GLY A 109 -12.58 -15.03 12.61
N VAL A 110 -13.29 -14.89 11.48
CA VAL A 110 -14.61 -14.27 11.43
C VAL A 110 -15.67 -15.33 11.16
N VAL A 111 -16.41 -15.72 12.19
CA VAL A 111 -17.50 -16.68 12.01
C VAL A 111 -18.75 -15.93 11.56
N CYS A 112 -19.27 -16.25 10.37
CA CYS A 112 -20.52 -15.67 9.89
C CYS A 112 -21.68 -16.03 10.83
N LYS A 113 -22.35 -15.04 11.42
CA LYS A 113 -23.45 -15.26 12.37
C LYS A 113 -24.63 -16.04 11.77
N LYS A 114 -24.84 -15.98 10.45
CA LYS A 114 -25.93 -16.69 9.74
C LYS A 114 -25.58 -18.12 9.39
N CYS A 115 -24.49 -18.34 8.65
CA CYS A 115 -24.14 -19.65 8.11
C CYS A 115 -23.07 -20.40 8.92
N ARG A 116 -22.50 -19.79 9.97
CA ARG A 116 -21.47 -20.35 10.85
C ARG A 116 -20.21 -20.87 10.16
N THR A 117 -20.03 -20.58 8.88
CA THR A 117 -18.75 -20.76 8.20
C THR A 117 -17.75 -19.75 8.74
N ALA A 118 -16.58 -20.26 9.12
CA ALA A 118 -15.38 -19.48 9.40
C ALA A 118 -14.74 -18.98 8.11
#